data_AF-A0A353E5Q9-F1
#
_entry.id   AF-A0A353E5Q9-F1
#
_cell.length_a   1.000
_cell.length_b   1.000
_cell.length_c   1.000
_cell.angle_alpha   90.00
_cell.angle_beta   90.00
_cell.angle_gamma   90.00
#
_symmetry.space_group_name_H-M   'P 1'
#
loop_
_entity.id
_entity.type
_entity.pdbx_description
1 polymer ?
#
loop_
_entity_poly.entity_id
_entity_poly.type
_entity_poly.pdbx_seq_one_letter_code
_entity_poly.pdbx_strand_id
1 'polypeptide(L)'
;EIGQDQGQIDCRFNNNKTDSKRGWVDIHAGMPQYPTIVYCTFYVGVQNQNDVEQYVVAKKYPSIYSMNVLSSSDSGNGGSLSKRLYTVQFSTNKTAQNINIAQPTINGNGLSTDNTVSPALIIGSSWHSTVSTVDCNEKAKEYCKKYSETATTKKNESLALNGWRLPTKEEIKQIIELQKNNQVIDKDLLQGEYYWTLDGGKSEQRSNTSFKGEYVRCVHDLTSEEIEKIEEQGIK
;
A
#
# COMPACT_ATOMS: atom_id res chain seq x y z
N GLU A 1 -24.16 1.85 -27.57
CA GLU A 1 -24.65 1.86 -26.18
C GLU A 1 -23.49 1.46 -25.27
N ILE A 2 -22.93 2.40 -24.51
CA ILE A 2 -21.89 2.09 -23.53
C ILE A 2 -22.65 2.05 -22.21
N GLY A 3 -23.01 0.85 -21.75
CA GLY A 3 -23.69 0.65 -20.48
C GLY A 3 -22.80 1.16 -19.36
N GLN A 4 -23.12 2.33 -18.81
CA GLN A 4 -22.66 2.70 -17.48
C GLN A 4 -23.36 1.77 -16.50
N ASP A 5 -22.61 0.84 -15.92
CA ASP A 5 -23.07 0.01 -14.81
C ASP A 5 -23.44 0.93 -13.65
N GLN A 6 -24.71 1.32 -13.58
CA GLN A 6 -25.25 2.03 -12.43
C GLN A 6 -25.23 1.04 -11.27
N GLY A 7 -24.52 1.38 -10.19
CA GLY A 7 -24.34 0.47 -9.07
C GLY A 7 -25.67 -0.10 -8.59
N GLN A 8 -25.73 -1.42 -8.38
CA GLN A 8 -26.93 -2.12 -7.93
C GLN A 8 -26.74 -2.58 -6.49
N ILE A 9 -27.78 -2.41 -5.68
CA ILE A 9 -27.84 -2.92 -4.30
C ILE A 9 -29.04 -3.86 -4.21
N ASP A 10 -28.80 -5.13 -3.87
CA ASP A 10 -29.83 -6.14 -3.65
C ASP A 10 -29.79 -6.58 -2.18
N CYS A 11 -30.89 -6.38 -1.47
CA CYS A 11 -31.04 -6.72 -0.06
C CYS A 11 -32.05 -7.85 0.08
N ARG A 12 -31.64 -9.01 0.60
CA ARG A 12 -32.54 -10.17 0.77
C ARG A 12 -32.45 -10.80 2.14
N PHE A 13 -33.57 -11.33 2.62
CA PHE A 13 -33.62 -12.18 3.80
C PHE A 13 -32.98 -13.54 3.51
N ASN A 14 -32.31 -14.10 4.52
CA ASN A 14 -31.79 -15.46 4.46
C ASN A 14 -32.90 -16.45 4.81
N ASN A 15 -33.58 -16.95 3.79
CA ASN A 15 -34.73 -17.88 3.93
C ASN A 15 -34.35 -19.27 4.47
N ASN A 16 -33.06 -19.57 4.68
CA ASN A 16 -32.60 -20.83 5.28
C ASN A 16 -32.72 -20.85 6.82
N LYS A 17 -33.15 -19.74 7.43
CA LYS A 17 -33.42 -19.62 8.87
C LYS A 17 -34.81 -19.01 9.05
N THR A 18 -35.60 -19.58 9.96
CA THR A 18 -37.01 -19.20 10.19
C THR A 18 -37.17 -17.92 11.02
N ASP A 19 -36.08 -17.26 11.42
CA ASP A 19 -36.11 -16.14 12.36
C ASP A 19 -36.21 -14.77 11.69
N SER A 20 -36.09 -14.69 10.35
CA SER A 20 -36.08 -13.44 9.57
C SER A 20 -35.15 -12.34 10.10
N LYS A 21 -34.15 -12.72 10.92
CA LYS A 21 -33.20 -11.81 11.59
C LYS A 21 -31.85 -11.73 10.88
N ARG A 22 -31.70 -12.44 9.75
CA ARG A 22 -30.47 -12.52 8.98
C ARG A 22 -30.78 -12.31 7.51
N GLY A 23 -29.89 -11.62 6.83
CA GLY A 23 -29.98 -11.36 5.40
C GLY A 23 -28.60 -11.18 4.80
N TRP A 24 -28.56 -10.81 3.54
CA TRP A 24 -27.36 -10.38 2.84
C TRP A 24 -27.66 -9.13 2.02
N VAL A 25 -26.62 -8.33 1.84
CA VAL A 25 -26.61 -7.17 0.94
C VAL A 25 -25.57 -7.48 -0.12
N ASP A 26 -25.99 -7.55 -1.37
CA ASP A 26 -25.10 -7.67 -2.52
C ASP A 26 -24.94 -6.30 -3.18
N ILE A 27 -23.69 -5.93 -3.46
CA ILE A 27 -23.32 -4.60 -3.92
C ILE A 27 -22.50 -4.77 -5.20
N HIS A 28 -23.10 -4.38 -6.31
CA HIS A 28 -22.45 -4.35 -7.61
C HIS A 28 -22.05 -2.92 -7.94
N ALA A 29 -20.76 -2.73 -8.23
CA ALA A 29 -20.23 -1.46 -8.72
C ALA A 29 -19.23 -1.75 -9.83
N GLY A 30 -19.09 -0.81 -10.78
CA GLY A 30 -18.11 -0.90 -11.87
C GLY A 30 -16.67 -1.12 -11.37
N MET A 31 -15.76 -1.50 -12.28
CA MET A 31 -14.34 -1.64 -11.93
C MET A 31 -13.75 -0.24 -11.64
N PRO A 32 -13.20 0.02 -10.44
CA PRO A 32 -12.49 1.26 -10.17
C PRO A 32 -11.34 1.42 -11.17
N GLN A 33 -11.25 2.58 -11.80
CA GLN A 33 -10.06 2.95 -12.57
C GLN A 33 -8.95 3.34 -11.61
N TYR A 34 -7.70 3.11 -12.01
CA TYR A 34 -6.55 3.54 -11.23
C TYR A 34 -6.47 5.08 -11.18
N PRO A 35 -6.26 5.75 -10.01
CA PRO A 35 -6.18 5.28 -8.62
C PRO A 35 -7.43 5.64 -7.79
N THR A 36 -8.64 5.55 -8.34
CA THR A 36 -9.85 6.01 -7.65
C THR A 36 -10.54 4.90 -6.86
N ILE A 37 -10.98 5.21 -5.64
CA ILE A 37 -11.89 4.35 -4.88
C ILE A 37 -13.31 4.58 -5.42
N VAL A 38 -14.05 3.50 -5.62
CA VAL A 38 -15.49 3.58 -5.84
C VAL A 38 -16.19 3.40 -4.50
N TYR A 39 -17.01 4.40 -4.14
CA TYR A 39 -17.82 4.37 -2.93
C TYR A 39 -19.23 3.93 -3.27
N CYS A 40 -19.80 3.08 -2.43
CA CYS A 40 -21.22 2.79 -2.40
C CYS A 40 -21.73 3.09 -1.00
N THR A 41 -22.63 4.05 -0.88
CA THR A 41 -23.19 4.49 0.40
C THR A 41 -24.68 4.24 0.42
N PHE A 42 -25.20 3.74 1.54
CA PHE A 42 -26.61 3.43 1.71
C PHE A 42 -26.99 3.41 3.20
N TYR A 43 -28.28 3.54 3.48
CA TYR A 43 -28.82 3.38 4.82
C TYR A 43 -29.43 1.99 4.98
N VAL A 44 -29.21 1.36 6.12
CA VAL A 44 -29.86 0.12 6.54
C VAL A 44 -30.78 0.45 7.70
N GLY A 45 -32.09 0.28 7.51
CA GLY A 45 -33.10 0.55 8.54
C GLY A 45 -34.05 -0.64 8.76
N VAL A 46 -34.64 -0.70 9.95
CA VAL A 46 -35.72 -1.66 10.27
C VAL A 46 -37.06 -0.94 10.12
N GLN A 47 -37.94 -1.44 9.25
CA GLN A 47 -39.27 -0.85 9.09
C GLN A 47 -40.11 -1.00 10.36
N ASN A 48 -40.83 0.05 10.73
CA ASN A 48 -41.87 0.09 11.78
C ASN A 48 -41.40 -0.07 13.25
N GLN A 49 -40.13 0.17 13.56
CA GLN A 49 -39.64 0.33 14.94
C GLN A 49 -38.75 1.57 15.00
N ASN A 50 -39.28 2.72 15.46
CA ASN A 50 -38.56 3.98 15.76
C ASN A 50 -37.21 4.15 15.06
N ASP A 51 -37.22 4.45 13.75
CA ASP A 51 -36.11 4.95 12.90
C ASP A 51 -34.68 4.64 13.36
N VAL A 52 -34.36 3.37 13.62
CA VAL A 52 -32.97 2.95 13.77
C VAL A 52 -32.42 2.70 12.38
N GLU A 53 -31.86 3.75 11.79
CA GLU A 53 -31.10 3.69 10.54
C GLU A 53 -29.60 3.64 10.82
N GLN A 54 -28.88 2.85 10.04
CA GLN A 54 -27.43 2.80 10.04
C GLN A 54 -26.90 3.24 8.68
N TYR A 55 -26.08 4.28 8.67
CA TYR A 55 -25.34 4.68 7.49
C TYR A 55 -24.18 3.70 7.23
N VAL A 56 -24.12 3.16 6.03
CA VAL A 56 -23.11 2.19 5.59
C VAL A 56 -22.32 2.76 4.43
N VAL A 57 -21.00 2.60 4.51
CA VAL A 57 -20.04 2.96 3.45
C VAL A 57 -19.29 1.71 3.03
N ALA A 58 -19.54 1.25 1.81
CA ALA A 58 -18.74 0.22 1.16
C ALA A 58 -17.71 0.88 0.23
N LYS A 59 -16.44 0.48 0.39
CA LYS A 59 -15.32 0.96 -0.44
C LYS A 59 -14.85 -0.16 -1.36
N LYS A 60 -14.75 0.11 -2.67
CA LYS A 60 -14.16 -0.80 -3.65
C LYS A 60 -12.84 -0.22 -4.16
N TYR A 61 -11.75 -0.89 -3.83
CA TYR A 61 -10.39 -0.50 -4.20
C TYR A 61 -10.01 -1.03 -5.60
N PRO A 62 -9.19 -0.30 -6.37
CA PRO A 62 -8.50 -0.87 -7.54
C PRO A 62 -7.54 -1.99 -7.12
N SER A 63 -7.06 -2.77 -8.10
CA SER A 63 -6.10 -3.87 -7.85
C SER A 63 -4.83 -3.39 -7.16
N ILE A 64 -4.40 -2.18 -7.50
CA ILE A 64 -3.30 -1.45 -6.86
C ILE A 64 -3.84 -0.07 -6.50
N TYR A 65 -3.80 0.26 -5.21
CA TYR A 65 -4.22 1.55 -4.70
C TYR A 65 -3.03 2.27 -4.06
N SER A 66 -2.98 3.59 -4.18
CA SER A 66 -1.89 4.40 -3.66
C SER A 66 -2.39 5.68 -3.00
N MET A 67 -1.79 5.98 -1.86
CA MET A 67 -2.13 7.09 -0.97
C MET A 67 -0.84 7.79 -0.55
N ASN A 68 -0.07 8.26 -1.52
CA ASN A 68 1.24 8.84 -1.26
C ASN A 68 1.11 10.02 -0.28
N VAL A 69 1.97 10.04 0.73
CA VAL A 69 2.02 11.08 1.76
C VAL A 69 3.38 11.77 1.73
N LEU A 70 3.49 12.90 2.43
CA LEU A 70 4.75 13.63 2.54
C LEU A 70 5.42 13.30 3.87
N SER A 71 6.74 13.17 3.83
CA SER A 71 7.58 13.12 5.02
C SER A 71 7.55 14.47 5.73
N SER A 72 7.35 14.45 7.05
CA SER A 72 7.25 15.61 7.93
C SER A 72 8.59 16.18 8.36
N SER A 73 9.72 15.60 7.92
CA SER A 73 11.06 16.06 8.33
C SER A 73 11.38 17.48 7.84
N ASP A 74 11.86 18.29 8.78
CA ASP A 74 12.02 19.74 8.66
C ASP A 74 13.12 20.19 7.68
N SER A 75 12.82 21.26 6.93
CA SER A 75 13.77 22.29 6.45
C SER A 75 14.91 21.95 5.46
N GLY A 76 14.82 20.91 4.63
CA GLY A 76 15.72 20.77 3.47
C GLY A 76 15.16 21.43 2.19
N ASN A 77 15.99 22.18 1.44
CA ASN A 77 15.75 22.70 0.07
C ASN A 77 15.59 21.58 -1.01
N GLY A 78 15.29 20.35 -0.61
CA GLY A 78 14.96 19.26 -1.53
C GLY A 78 13.57 19.45 -2.12
N GLY A 79 13.43 19.31 -3.44
CA GLY A 79 12.14 19.42 -4.13
C GLY A 79 11.11 18.42 -3.57
N SER A 80 9.82 18.71 -3.77
CA SER A 80 8.68 17.90 -3.25
C SER A 80 8.83 16.39 -3.45
N LEU A 81 9.46 15.95 -4.55
CA LEU A 81 9.69 14.54 -4.88
C LEU A 81 10.58 13.79 -3.88
N SER A 82 11.58 14.47 -3.29
CA SER A 82 12.53 13.81 -2.38
C SER A 82 11.95 13.51 -1.00
N LYS A 83 10.79 14.12 -0.67
CA LYS A 83 10.05 13.95 0.59
C LYS A 83 8.83 13.04 0.44
N ARG A 84 8.51 12.56 -0.77
CA ARG A 84 7.35 11.68 -0.99
C ARG A 84 7.59 10.30 -0.38
N LEU A 85 6.58 9.82 0.34
CA LEU A 85 6.46 8.46 0.82
C LEU A 85 5.40 7.76 -0.01
N TYR A 86 5.84 6.75 -0.75
CA TYR A 86 4.95 6.05 -1.65
C TYR A 86 4.24 4.94 -0.90
N THR A 87 2.92 4.98 -0.85
CA THR A 87 2.12 3.90 -0.28
C THR A 87 1.49 3.09 -1.39
N VAL A 88 1.54 1.77 -1.25
CA VAL A 88 0.96 0.82 -2.20
C VAL A 88 0.17 -0.22 -1.42
N GLN A 89 -1.08 -0.40 -1.81
CA GLN A 89 -1.97 -1.43 -1.28
C GLN A 89 -2.44 -2.34 -2.42
N PHE A 90 -2.33 -3.64 -2.21
CA PHE A 90 -2.73 -4.67 -3.16
C PHE A 90 -4.03 -5.33 -2.66
N SER A 91 -5.09 -5.29 -3.48
CA SER A 91 -6.45 -5.69 -3.05
C SER A 91 -6.85 -7.13 -3.42
N THR A 92 -6.07 -7.86 -4.23
CA THR A 92 -6.45 -9.21 -4.67
C THR A 92 -5.30 -10.21 -4.70
N ASN A 93 -5.50 -11.39 -4.12
CA ASN A 93 -4.57 -12.53 -4.16
C ASN A 93 -4.55 -13.30 -5.48
N LYS A 94 -5.40 -12.94 -6.45
CA LYS A 94 -5.59 -13.74 -7.66
C LYS A 94 -5.78 -12.85 -8.89
N THR A 95 -4.94 -13.13 -9.89
CA THR A 95 -5.17 -13.08 -11.35
C THR A 95 -4.68 -11.91 -12.21
N ALA A 96 -4.06 -10.84 -11.71
CA ALA A 96 -3.50 -9.82 -12.62
C ALA A 96 -2.00 -9.97 -12.94
N GLN A 97 -1.17 -10.45 -11.98
CA GLN A 97 0.30 -10.31 -12.11
C GLN A 97 1.14 -11.51 -11.58
N ASN A 98 0.55 -12.67 -11.25
CA ASN A 98 1.28 -13.82 -10.64
C ASN A 98 2.10 -13.46 -9.38
N ILE A 99 1.57 -12.57 -8.54
CA ILE A 99 2.22 -12.12 -7.30
C ILE A 99 1.61 -12.85 -6.10
N ASN A 100 2.44 -13.35 -5.20
CA ASN A 100 1.99 -13.89 -3.91
C ASN A 100 1.89 -12.74 -2.90
N ILE A 101 0.70 -12.34 -2.52
CA ILE A 101 0.52 -11.26 -1.54
C ILE A 101 0.41 -11.87 -0.14
N ALA A 102 1.43 -11.62 0.67
CA ALA A 102 1.49 -12.04 2.06
C ALA A 102 2.62 -11.26 2.75
N GLN A 103 2.42 -10.97 4.03
CA GLN A 103 3.49 -10.41 4.85
C GLN A 103 4.66 -11.42 4.90
N PRO A 104 5.90 -11.00 4.63
CA PRO A 104 7.04 -11.91 4.65
C PRO A 104 7.32 -12.40 6.07
N THR A 105 7.56 -13.71 6.21
CA THR A 105 7.90 -14.34 7.48
C THR A 105 9.39 -14.17 7.75
N ILE A 106 9.72 -13.48 8.84
CA ILE A 106 11.11 -13.21 9.22
C ILE A 106 11.61 -14.30 10.16
N ASN A 107 12.74 -14.93 9.82
CA ASN A 107 13.38 -15.96 10.64
C ASN A 107 14.24 -15.36 11.77
N GLY A 108 14.82 -16.21 12.63
CA GLY A 108 15.66 -15.79 13.76
C GLY A 108 16.89 -14.94 13.38
N ASN A 109 17.33 -14.96 12.12
CA ASN A 109 18.46 -14.16 11.61
C ASN A 109 18.01 -12.83 10.99
N GLY A 110 16.72 -12.49 11.10
CA GLY A 110 16.15 -11.29 10.51
C GLY A 110 16.06 -11.35 8.99
N LEU A 111 15.94 -12.55 8.40
CA LEU A 111 15.86 -12.77 6.96
C LEU A 111 14.52 -13.41 6.57
N SER A 112 14.10 -13.22 5.32
CA SER A 112 12.94 -13.91 4.74
C SER A 112 13.24 -14.31 3.30
N THR A 113 13.05 -15.58 2.97
CA THR A 113 13.17 -16.12 1.61
C THR A 113 11.82 -16.19 0.91
N ASP A 114 10.78 -15.58 1.50
CA ASP A 114 9.44 -15.60 0.95
C ASP A 114 9.40 -14.79 -0.35
N ASN A 115 8.88 -15.39 -1.41
CA ASN A 115 8.65 -14.72 -2.69
C ASN A 115 7.28 -14.01 -2.65
N THR A 116 7.13 -13.08 -1.71
CA THR A 116 5.87 -12.39 -1.42
C THR A 116 6.01 -10.87 -1.49
N VAL A 117 4.87 -10.22 -1.69
CA VAL A 117 4.71 -8.77 -1.59
C VAL A 117 3.75 -8.47 -0.45
N SER A 118 4.11 -7.56 0.44
CA SER A 118 3.21 -7.20 1.53
C SER A 118 1.88 -6.62 1.03
N PRO A 119 0.74 -6.94 1.68
CA PRO A 119 -0.58 -6.45 1.29
C PRO A 119 -0.67 -4.92 1.21
N ALA A 120 -0.01 -4.22 2.13
CA ALA A 120 0.10 -2.79 2.14
C ALA A 120 1.48 -2.39 2.67
N LEU A 121 2.18 -1.53 1.94
CA LEU A 121 3.50 -1.06 2.32
C LEU A 121 3.67 0.42 1.99
N ILE A 122 4.52 1.08 2.77
CA ILE A 122 5.03 2.41 2.50
C ILE A 122 6.54 2.36 2.24
N ILE A 123 6.99 3.10 1.24
CA ILE A 123 8.38 3.15 0.82
C ILE A 123 9.02 4.42 1.38
N GLY A 124 10.18 4.27 2.02
CA GLY A 124 10.89 5.37 2.65
C GLY A 124 11.30 6.42 1.62
N SER A 125 11.37 7.69 2.03
CA SER A 125 11.66 8.78 1.10
C SER A 125 13.05 8.64 0.49
N SER A 126 13.24 9.08 -0.76
CA SER A 126 14.55 8.99 -1.43
C SER A 126 15.66 9.75 -0.72
N TRP A 127 15.32 10.84 -0.01
CA TRP A 127 16.30 11.61 0.75
C TRP A 127 16.79 10.89 1.99
N HIS A 128 15.89 10.29 2.77
CA HIS A 128 16.24 9.74 4.07
C HIS A 128 16.60 8.27 4.02
N SER A 129 16.09 7.50 3.05
CA SER A 129 16.24 6.03 3.00
C SER A 129 17.28 5.51 2.02
N THR A 130 17.90 6.38 1.21
CA THR A 130 18.90 5.94 0.22
C THR A 130 20.30 6.11 0.79
N VAL A 131 20.92 4.99 1.16
CA VAL A 131 22.37 4.94 1.36
C VAL A 131 23.00 4.23 0.18
N SER A 132 23.97 4.90 -0.46
CA SER A 132 24.83 4.30 -1.46
C SER A 132 25.90 3.44 -0.79
N THR A 133 26.32 2.36 -1.46
CA THR A 133 27.55 1.61 -1.15
C THR A 133 27.58 1.00 0.25
N VAL A 134 26.50 0.31 0.62
CA VAL A 134 26.53 -0.56 1.81
C VAL A 134 27.17 -1.88 1.43
N ASP A 135 28.24 -2.25 2.14
CA ASP A 135 29.18 -3.34 1.82
C ASP A 135 28.67 -4.73 2.19
N CYS A 136 27.59 -4.86 2.96
CA CYS A 136 26.95 -6.15 3.20
C CYS A 136 25.47 -6.03 3.61
N ASN A 137 24.72 -7.13 3.45
CA ASN A 137 23.31 -7.21 3.81
C ASN A 137 23.06 -6.92 5.30
N GLU A 138 23.96 -7.31 6.20
CA GLU A 138 23.78 -7.10 7.63
C GLU A 138 23.70 -5.61 7.99
N LYS A 139 24.60 -4.79 7.42
CA LYS A 139 24.55 -3.34 7.59
C LYS A 139 23.32 -2.72 6.92
N ALA A 140 22.90 -3.25 5.77
CA ALA A 140 21.68 -2.79 5.10
C ALA A 140 20.43 -3.04 5.97
N LYS A 141 20.35 -4.21 6.61
CA LYS A 141 19.28 -4.53 7.58
C LYS A 141 19.34 -3.63 8.80
N GLU A 142 20.52 -3.45 9.39
CA GLU A 142 20.69 -2.60 10.57
C GLU A 142 20.29 -1.15 10.26
N TYR A 143 20.64 -0.66 9.07
CA TYR A 143 20.23 0.64 8.60
C TYR A 143 18.70 0.76 8.57
N CYS A 144 17.99 -0.17 7.92
CA CYS A 144 16.52 -0.10 7.91
C CYS A 144 15.89 -0.29 9.30
N LYS A 145 16.48 -1.09 10.19
CA LYS A 145 15.97 -1.22 11.56
C LYS A 145 16.06 0.07 12.37
N LYS A 146 17.11 0.88 12.15
CA LYS A 146 17.30 2.18 12.81
C LYS A 146 16.56 3.32 12.09
N TYR A 147 16.19 3.09 10.84
CA TYR A 147 15.44 4.05 10.05
C TYR A 147 14.07 4.29 10.68
N SER A 148 13.70 5.56 10.76
CA SER A 148 12.38 6.01 11.15
C SER A 148 12.01 7.23 10.31
N GLU A 149 10.73 7.39 10.05
CA GLU A 149 10.23 8.51 9.29
C GLU A 149 8.84 8.88 9.76
N THR A 150 8.51 10.16 9.71
CA THR A 150 7.20 10.67 10.09
C THR A 150 6.49 11.12 8.82
N ALA A 151 5.25 10.70 8.64
CA ALA A 151 4.39 11.13 7.55
C ALA A 151 3.41 12.21 8.02
N THR A 152 3.15 13.19 7.16
CA THR A 152 2.03 14.11 7.30
C THR A 152 0.82 13.49 6.58
N THR A 153 -0.20 13.12 7.34
CA THR A 153 -1.43 12.55 6.80
C THR A 153 -2.22 13.62 6.03
N LYS A 154 -3.21 13.19 5.24
CA LYS A 154 -4.13 14.12 4.56
C LYS A 154 -4.95 14.99 5.52
N LYS A 155 -5.10 14.57 6.78
CA LYS A 155 -5.74 15.35 7.86
C LYS A 155 -4.77 16.35 8.54
N ASN A 156 -3.56 16.52 8.01
CA ASN A 156 -2.46 17.29 8.61
C ASN A 156 -2.03 16.77 9.99
N GLU A 157 -2.21 15.47 10.25
CA GLU A 157 -1.74 14.83 11.47
C GLU A 157 -0.36 14.22 11.24
N SER A 158 0.43 14.15 12.30
CA SER A 158 1.75 13.52 12.28
C SER A 158 1.62 12.02 12.58
N LEU A 159 2.16 11.18 11.69
CA LEU A 159 2.17 9.73 11.83
C LEU A 159 3.60 9.22 11.86
N ALA A 160 4.08 8.78 13.01
CA ALA A 160 5.40 8.16 13.14
C ALA A 160 5.37 6.72 12.60
N LEU A 161 6.20 6.43 11.60
CA LEU A 161 6.36 5.12 10.99
C LEU A 161 7.64 4.48 11.52
N ASN A 162 7.51 3.38 12.23
CA ASN A 162 8.59 2.63 12.87
C ASN A 162 8.52 1.16 12.45
N GLY A 163 9.64 0.42 12.54
CA GLY A 163 9.66 -1.00 12.18
C GLY A 163 10.00 -1.26 10.72
N TRP A 164 10.73 -0.35 10.11
CA TRP A 164 11.21 -0.45 8.74
C TRP A 164 12.13 -1.67 8.53
N ARG A 165 12.02 -2.27 7.34
CA ARG A 165 12.80 -3.44 6.93
C ARG A 165 13.31 -3.30 5.50
N LEU A 166 14.23 -4.20 5.12
CA LEU A 166 14.55 -4.39 3.71
C LEU A 166 13.32 -4.96 2.97
N PRO A 167 13.13 -4.60 1.70
CA PRO A 167 12.10 -5.18 0.86
C PRO A 167 12.45 -6.62 0.45
N THR A 168 11.44 -7.40 0.10
CA THR A 168 11.64 -8.66 -0.62
C THR A 168 12.09 -8.37 -2.05
N LYS A 169 12.61 -9.39 -2.76
CA LYS A 169 12.92 -9.28 -4.18
C LYS A 169 11.69 -8.95 -5.01
N GLU A 170 10.55 -9.57 -4.67
CA GLU A 170 9.30 -9.35 -5.38
C GLU A 170 8.75 -7.93 -5.15
N GLU A 171 8.91 -7.37 -3.94
CA GLU A 171 8.56 -5.97 -3.67
C GLU A 171 9.39 -5.01 -4.53
N ILE A 172 10.71 -5.21 -4.65
CA ILE A 172 11.55 -4.40 -5.54
C ILE A 172 11.08 -4.50 -7.00
N LYS A 173 10.78 -5.71 -7.49
CA LYS A 173 10.26 -5.90 -8.86
C LYS A 173 8.97 -5.11 -9.07
N GLN A 174 8.01 -5.20 -8.14
CA GLN A 174 6.76 -4.47 -8.25
C GLN A 174 6.95 -2.95 -8.23
N ILE A 175 7.81 -2.44 -7.36
CA ILE A 175 8.12 -1.00 -7.32
C ILE A 175 8.68 -0.53 -8.67
N ILE A 176 9.56 -1.32 -9.28
CA ILE A 176 10.12 -1.01 -10.61
C ILE A 176 9.05 -1.03 -11.70
N GLU A 177 8.16 -2.01 -11.72
CA GLU A 177 7.05 -2.05 -12.69
C GLU A 177 6.13 -0.82 -12.54
N LEU A 178 5.82 -0.44 -11.30
CA LEU A 178 5.01 0.75 -11.00
C LEU A 178 5.69 2.06 -11.40
N GLN A 179 7.03 2.10 -11.44
CA GLN A 179 7.80 3.24 -11.93
C GLN A 179 7.75 3.43 -13.45
N LYS A 180 7.63 2.35 -14.24
CA LYS A 180 7.75 2.42 -15.72
C LYS A 180 6.73 3.37 -16.37
N ASN A 181 5.52 3.41 -15.83
CA ASN A 181 4.43 4.21 -16.38
C ASN A 181 4.24 5.54 -15.62
N ASN A 182 5.10 5.86 -14.65
CA ASN A 182 4.96 7.00 -13.73
C ASN A 182 3.54 7.15 -13.17
N GLN A 183 2.86 6.03 -12.93
CA GLN A 183 1.44 5.98 -12.54
C GLN A 183 1.28 6.12 -11.03
N VAL A 184 2.03 5.31 -10.26
CA VAL A 184 1.93 5.24 -8.79
C VAL A 184 3.16 5.82 -8.12
N ILE A 185 4.32 5.45 -8.68
CA ILE A 185 5.62 5.71 -8.12
C ILE A 185 6.38 6.50 -9.16
N ASP A 186 6.98 7.61 -8.75
CA ASP A 186 7.78 8.40 -9.67
C ASP A 186 9.01 7.62 -10.12
N LYS A 187 9.35 7.73 -11.40
CA LYS A 187 10.49 7.02 -12.03
C LYS A 187 11.83 7.22 -11.31
N ASP A 188 11.94 8.27 -10.51
CA ASP A 188 13.14 8.68 -9.78
C ASP A 188 13.24 8.10 -8.37
N LEU A 189 12.29 7.27 -7.92
CA LEU A 189 12.35 6.64 -6.59
C LEU A 189 13.52 5.66 -6.49
N LEU A 190 13.50 4.59 -7.30
CA LEU A 190 14.61 3.65 -7.41
C LEU A 190 15.44 3.99 -8.65
N GLN A 191 16.68 4.43 -8.46
CA GLN A 191 17.65 4.77 -9.53
C GLN A 191 18.99 4.01 -9.43
N GLY A 192 19.16 3.16 -8.43
CA GLY A 192 20.35 2.34 -8.20
C GLY A 192 20.35 1.03 -8.99
N GLU A 193 21.54 0.49 -9.24
CA GLU A 193 21.77 -0.73 -10.03
C GLU A 193 21.31 -2.01 -9.32
N TYR A 194 21.56 -2.12 -8.02
CA TYR A 194 21.12 -3.22 -7.16
C TYR A 194 20.52 -2.68 -5.85
N TYR A 195 19.57 -3.42 -5.28
CA TYR A 195 19.02 -3.15 -3.96
C TYR A 195 19.19 -4.35 -3.04
N TRP A 196 19.65 -4.12 -1.81
CA TRP A 196 19.68 -5.18 -0.78
C TRP A 196 18.28 -5.65 -0.42
N THR A 197 18.10 -6.96 -0.31
CA THR A 197 16.79 -7.60 -0.08
C THR A 197 16.74 -8.40 1.21
N LEU A 198 15.53 -8.63 1.71
CA LEU A 198 15.25 -9.29 2.98
C LEU A 198 15.74 -10.75 3.04
N ASP A 199 15.98 -11.38 1.89
CA ASP A 199 16.51 -12.76 1.79
C ASP A 199 18.03 -12.86 2.00
N GLY A 200 18.71 -11.74 2.25
CA GLY A 200 20.16 -11.70 2.40
C GLY A 200 20.90 -11.34 1.12
N GLY A 201 20.20 -11.40 -0.02
CA GLY A 201 20.75 -11.13 -1.34
C GLY A 201 20.50 -9.71 -1.84
N LYS A 202 20.52 -9.58 -3.16
CA LYS A 202 20.21 -8.35 -3.89
C LYS A 202 19.11 -8.59 -4.91
N SER A 203 18.44 -7.52 -5.31
CA SER A 203 17.55 -7.50 -6.46
C SER A 203 18.29 -7.91 -7.74
N GLU A 204 17.52 -8.21 -8.79
CA GLU A 204 18.06 -8.35 -10.14
C GLU A 204 18.76 -7.04 -10.56
N GLN A 205 19.81 -7.19 -11.39
CA GLN A 205 20.54 -6.04 -11.91
C GLN A 205 19.62 -5.21 -12.79
N ARG A 206 19.57 -3.91 -12.52
CA ARG A 206 18.85 -2.97 -13.38
C ARG A 206 19.78 -2.44 -14.46
N SER A 207 19.41 -2.66 -15.72
CA SER A 207 20.08 -2.06 -16.88
C SER A 207 19.75 -0.57 -16.99
N ASN A 208 20.68 0.25 -17.48
CA ASN A 208 20.51 1.69 -17.73
C ASN A 208 20.15 2.53 -16.50
N THR A 209 20.70 2.20 -15.33
CA THR A 209 20.54 3.01 -14.12
C THR A 209 21.50 4.19 -14.08
N SER A 210 21.03 5.32 -13.53
CA SER A 210 21.83 6.53 -13.32
C SER A 210 22.94 6.33 -12.29
N PHE A 211 22.79 5.36 -11.38
CA PHE A 211 23.75 5.12 -10.31
C PHE A 211 24.15 3.64 -10.22
N LYS A 212 25.46 3.41 -10.09
CA LYS A 212 26.10 2.10 -10.06
C LYS A 212 26.36 1.63 -8.63
N GLY A 213 26.32 0.30 -8.43
CA GLY A 213 26.56 -0.32 -7.13
C GLY A 213 25.30 -0.72 -6.36
N GLU A 214 25.47 -0.91 -5.06
CA GLU A 214 24.52 -1.57 -4.17
C GLU A 214 23.87 -0.55 -3.23
N TYR A 215 22.55 -0.48 -3.28
CA TYR A 215 21.75 0.53 -2.58
C TYR A 215 20.86 -0.11 -1.54
N VAL A 216 20.51 0.70 -0.54
CA VAL A 216 19.48 0.37 0.43
C VAL A 216 18.22 1.14 0.10
N ARG A 217 17.07 0.47 0.22
CA ARG A 217 15.76 1.08 0.30
C ARG A 217 15.00 0.38 1.40
N CYS A 218 14.34 1.14 2.26
CA CYS A 218 13.53 0.57 3.33
C CYS A 218 12.04 0.65 2.97
N VAL A 219 11.30 -0.37 3.41
CA VAL A 219 9.85 -0.42 3.35
C VAL A 219 9.30 -0.68 4.75
N HIS A 220 8.09 -0.20 5.00
CA HIS A 220 7.34 -0.44 6.22
C HIS A 220 5.99 -1.05 5.86
N ASP A 221 5.63 -2.12 6.56
CA ASP A 221 4.34 -2.81 6.39
C ASP A 221 3.26 -2.01 7.11
N LEU A 222 2.30 -1.48 6.36
CA LEU A 222 1.24 -0.65 6.94
C LEU A 222 0.22 -1.50 7.69
N THR A 223 -0.06 -1.12 8.92
CA THR A 223 -1.17 -1.64 9.73
C THR A 223 -2.51 -1.03 9.28
N SER A 224 -3.62 -1.68 9.62
CA SER A 224 -4.95 -1.14 9.34
C SER A 224 -5.17 0.25 9.95
N GLU A 225 -4.66 0.50 11.15
CA GLU A 225 -4.76 1.81 11.82
C GLU A 225 -3.97 2.90 11.06
N GLU A 226 -2.76 2.58 10.60
CA GLU A 226 -1.95 3.51 9.80
C GLU A 226 -2.62 3.81 8.45
N ILE A 227 -3.19 2.78 7.80
CA ILE A 227 -3.97 2.93 6.57
C ILE A 227 -5.14 3.89 6.80
N GLU A 228 -5.91 3.73 7.88
CA GLU A 228 -7.05 4.60 8.18
C GLU A 228 -6.65 6.06 8.42
N LYS A 229 -5.45 6.30 8.96
CA LYS A 229 -4.91 7.65 9.16
C LYS A 229 -4.41 8.29 7.87
N ILE A 230 -3.76 7.49 7.01
CA ILE A 230 -3.22 7.92 5.71
C ILE A 230 -4.33 8.13 4.69
N GLU A 231 -5.27 7.18 4.62
CA GLU A 231 -6.44 7.24 3.78
C GLU A 231 -7.31 8.39 4.24
N GLU A 232 -7.50 9.37 3.36
CA GLU A 232 -8.61 10.30 3.51
C GLU A 232 -9.88 9.47 3.34
N GLN A 233 -10.47 9.11 4.48
CA GLN A 233 -11.84 8.65 4.55
C GLN A 233 -12.71 9.83 4.11
N GLY A 234 -12.77 10.06 2.81
CA GLY A 234 -13.68 10.99 2.19
C GLY A 234 -15.08 10.45 2.37
N ILE A 235 -15.68 10.74 3.51
CA ILE A 235 -17.10 11.04 3.72
C ILE A 235 -17.16 11.92 4.98
N LYS A 236 -17.49 13.20 4.77
CA LYS A 236 -18.24 14.01 5.72
C LYS A 236 -19.64 14.18 5.16
#